data_AF-R8VXU6-F1
#
_entry.id   AF-R8VXU6-F1
#
_cell.length_a   1.000
_cell.length_b   1.000
_cell.length_c   1.000
_cell.angle_alpha   90.00
_cell.angle_beta   90.00
_cell.angle_gamma   90.00
#
_symmetry.space_group_name_H-M   'P 1'
#
loop_
_entity.id
_entity.type
_entity.pdbx_description
1 polymer ?
#
loop_
_entity_poly.entity_id
_entity_poly.type
_entity_poly.pdbx_seq_one_letter_code
_entity_poly.pdbx_strand_id
1 'polypeptide(L)'
;MGQLSYSALDMAVILCKKNLGIREECQFLLDFWRSERRFLEWKYQSNKRRFLQDTQYWMHYLNDKEQLDYDFADIVKAAENNGTQIEVEDYWRDLDEVDIVFKEMYLDMAFFRKTKYVRKSMRQMLAKYHLKRRTASIVEKMERYVRFYEMEMLVNRKRISDLSSIPLDQLITFRLCSV
;
A
#
# COMPACT_ATOMS: atom_id res chain seq x y z
N MET A 1 13.82 -5.73 1.58
CA MET A 1 12.43 -6.10 1.94
C MET A 1 11.52 -4.89 2.22
N GLY A 2 12.05 -3.67 2.41
CA GLY A 2 11.23 -2.51 2.82
C GLY A 2 10.17 -2.00 1.82
N GLN A 3 10.27 -2.30 0.52
CA GLN A 3 9.29 -1.83 -0.47
C GLN A 3 7.92 -2.56 -0.39
N LEU A 4 7.93 -3.85 -0.03
CA LEU A 4 6.73 -4.70 -0.06
C LEU A 4 5.83 -4.50 1.15
N SER A 5 6.38 -4.15 2.32
CA SER A 5 5.61 -3.92 3.54
C SER A 5 4.81 -2.63 3.48
N TYR A 6 3.76 -2.53 4.30
CA TYR A 6 3.03 -1.29 4.51
C TYR A 6 3.82 -0.36 5.44
N SER A 7 4.17 0.80 4.93
CA SER A 7 4.53 1.97 5.73
C SER A 7 3.27 2.65 6.28
N ALA A 8 3.44 3.59 7.21
CA ALA A 8 2.35 4.41 7.70
C ALA A 8 1.74 5.29 6.58
N LEU A 9 2.57 5.78 5.65
CA LEU A 9 2.15 6.57 4.50
C LEU A 9 1.31 5.74 3.51
N ASP A 10 1.71 4.50 3.20
CA ASP A 10 0.93 3.62 2.33
C ASP A 10 -0.50 3.45 2.86
N MET A 11 -0.63 3.22 4.17
CA MET A 11 -1.94 3.06 4.82
C MET A 11 -2.76 4.34 4.75
N ALA A 12 -2.14 5.49 5.03
CA ALA A 12 -2.82 6.78 4.94
C ALA A 12 -3.34 7.07 3.53
N VAL A 13 -2.51 6.87 2.50
CA VAL A 13 -2.88 7.07 1.10
C VAL A 13 -4.07 6.19 0.70
N ILE A 14 -4.08 4.93 1.13
CA ILE A 14 -5.20 4.03 0.81
C ILE A 14 -6.46 4.45 1.56
N LEU A 15 -6.36 4.80 2.84
CA LEU A 15 -7.52 5.18 3.66
C LEU A 15 -8.16 6.49 3.20
N CYS A 16 -7.37 7.53 2.88
CA CYS A 16 -7.87 8.77 2.30
C CYS A 16 -8.66 8.52 1.00
N LYS A 17 -8.30 7.49 0.21
CA LYS A 17 -9.06 7.09 -1.00
C LYS A 17 -10.34 6.31 -0.70
N LYS A 18 -10.43 5.64 0.46
CA LYS A 18 -11.62 4.85 0.83
C LYS A 18 -12.77 5.72 1.35
N ASN A 19 -12.49 6.97 1.72
CA ASN A 19 -13.50 7.93 2.22
C ASN A 19 -14.35 7.32 3.35
N LEU A 20 -13.66 6.68 4.30
CA LEU A 20 -14.27 6.05 5.48
C LEU A 20 -14.55 7.11 6.56
N GLY A 21 -15.51 6.84 7.43
CA GLY A 21 -15.67 7.67 8.62
C GLY A 21 -14.53 7.44 9.62
N ILE A 22 -14.19 8.45 10.44
CA ILE A 22 -13.11 8.39 11.45
C ILE A 22 -13.18 7.12 12.32
N ARG A 23 -14.40 6.68 12.69
CA ARG A 23 -14.60 5.47 13.49
C ARG A 23 -14.23 4.20 12.72
N GLU A 24 -14.58 4.13 11.45
CA GLU A 24 -14.28 3.00 10.57
C GLU A 24 -12.78 2.92 10.28
N GLU A 25 -12.12 4.06 10.07
CA GLU A 25 -10.67 4.15 9.90
C GLU A 25 -9.93 3.65 11.15
N CYS A 26 -10.32 4.13 12.33
CA CYS A 26 -9.74 3.69 13.60
C CYS A 26 -9.92 2.17 13.80
N GLN A 27 -11.12 1.67 13.53
CA GLN A 27 -11.43 0.25 13.67
C GLN A 27 -10.59 -0.59 12.68
N PHE A 28 -10.53 -0.17 11.42
CA PHE A 28 -9.70 -0.81 10.40
C PHE A 28 -8.23 -0.90 10.83
N LEU A 29 -7.63 0.20 11.30
CA LEU A 29 -6.23 0.21 11.70
C LEU A 29 -5.94 -0.73 12.87
N LEU A 30 -6.86 -0.81 13.84
CA LEU A 30 -6.76 -1.73 14.96
C LEU A 30 -6.86 -3.19 14.51
N ASP A 31 -7.81 -3.49 13.63
CA ASP A 31 -8.00 -4.86 13.12
C ASP A 31 -6.83 -5.29 12.24
N PHE A 32 -6.36 -4.42 11.35
CA PHE A 32 -5.18 -4.67 10.54
C PHE A 32 -3.94 -4.96 11.39
N TRP A 33 -3.68 -4.16 12.43
CA TRP A 33 -2.55 -4.41 13.32
C TRP A 33 -2.69 -5.73 14.10
N ARG A 34 -3.92 -6.14 14.44
CA ARG A 34 -4.16 -7.39 15.16
C ARG A 34 -3.96 -8.62 14.29
N SER A 35 -4.54 -8.64 13.09
CA SER A 35 -4.54 -9.85 12.23
C SER A 35 -3.38 -9.87 11.23
N GLU A 36 -2.94 -8.71 10.74
CA GLU A 36 -2.05 -8.61 9.57
C GLU A 36 -0.76 -7.80 9.82
N ARG A 37 -0.38 -7.57 11.09
CA ARG A 37 0.85 -6.81 11.43
C ARG A 37 2.12 -7.33 10.76
N ARG A 38 2.19 -8.61 10.37
CA ARG A 38 3.34 -9.18 9.64
C ARG A 38 3.63 -8.46 8.32
N PHE A 39 2.62 -7.81 7.73
CA PHE A 39 2.77 -7.04 6.50
C PHE A 39 3.19 -5.59 6.75
N LEU A 40 3.20 -5.10 7.99
CA LEU A 40 3.73 -3.76 8.31
C LEU A 40 5.27 -3.74 8.23
N GLU A 41 5.85 -2.56 8.04
CA GLU A 41 7.28 -2.37 8.26
C GLU A 41 7.66 -2.78 9.68
N TRP A 42 8.87 -3.32 9.86
CA TRP A 42 9.33 -3.92 11.11
C TRP A 42 9.13 -3.00 12.34
N LYS A 43 9.33 -1.68 12.17
CA LYS A 43 9.17 -0.65 13.21
C LYS A 43 7.75 -0.55 13.77
N TYR A 44 6.75 -1.02 13.02
CA TYR A 44 5.33 -0.98 13.37
C TYR A 44 4.80 -2.31 13.89
N GLN A 45 5.47 -3.43 13.61
CA GLN A 45 5.00 -4.77 14.00
C GLN A 45 4.94 -4.97 15.52
N SER A 46 5.90 -4.39 16.24
CA SER A 46 5.99 -4.46 17.71
C SER A 46 5.36 -3.26 18.41
N ASN A 47 5.09 -2.16 17.70
CA ASN A 47 4.64 -0.90 18.28
C ASN A 47 3.35 -0.38 17.62
N LYS A 48 2.20 -0.86 18.14
CA LYS A 48 0.87 -0.42 17.72
C LYS A 48 0.68 1.08 17.82
N ARG A 49 1.15 1.69 18.93
CA ARG A 49 0.96 3.12 19.18
C ARG A 49 1.63 3.94 18.08
N ARG A 50 2.88 3.62 17.77
CA ARG A 50 3.64 4.28 16.69
C ARG A 50 2.95 4.11 15.34
N PHE A 51 2.47 2.90 15.01
CA PHE A 51 1.73 2.66 13.77
C PHE A 51 0.50 3.57 13.64
N LEU A 52 -0.36 3.61 14.67
CA LEU A 52 -1.57 4.42 14.66
C LEU A 52 -1.25 5.92 14.54
N GLN A 53 -0.28 6.41 15.33
CA GLN A 53 0.10 7.82 15.35
C GLN A 53 0.69 8.26 14.01
N ASP A 54 1.64 7.49 13.45
CA ASP A 54 2.29 7.83 12.19
C ASP A 54 1.27 7.79 11.04
N THR A 55 0.35 6.80 11.01
CA THR A 55 -0.68 6.75 9.96
C THR A 55 -1.66 7.91 10.06
N GLN A 56 -2.12 8.26 11.26
CA GLN A 56 -2.99 9.43 11.46
C GLN A 56 -2.30 10.72 11.04
N TYR A 57 -1.03 10.89 11.42
CA TYR A 57 -0.23 12.02 10.98
C TYR A 57 -0.23 12.16 9.46
N TRP A 58 0.04 11.06 8.74
CA TRP A 58 0.04 11.06 7.29
C TRP A 58 -1.33 11.35 6.68
N MET A 59 -2.41 10.87 7.29
CA MET A 59 -3.77 11.16 6.81
C MET A 59 -4.11 12.65 6.95
N HIS A 60 -3.72 13.27 8.07
CA HIS A 60 -3.84 14.73 8.24
C HIS A 60 -2.98 15.48 7.24
N TYR A 61 -1.71 15.09 7.10
CA TYR A 61 -0.78 15.64 6.12
C TYR A 61 -1.32 15.60 4.69
N LEU A 62 -1.89 14.47 4.25
CA LEU A 62 -2.43 14.35 2.89
C LEU A 62 -3.68 15.20 2.66
N ASN A 63 -4.47 15.45 3.70
CA ASN A 63 -5.69 16.26 3.61
C ASN A 63 -5.38 17.77 3.59
N ASP A 64 -4.37 18.22 4.34
CA ASP A 64 -4.01 19.66 4.48
C ASP A 64 -2.66 19.99 3.82
N LYS A 65 -2.29 19.23 2.78
CA LYS A 65 -0.93 19.13 2.22
C LYS A 65 -0.23 20.47 1.97
N GLU A 66 -0.92 21.45 1.40
CA GLU A 66 -0.29 22.75 1.08
C GLU A 66 0.14 23.53 2.34
N GLN A 67 -0.67 23.49 3.40
CA GLN A 67 -0.34 24.17 4.66
C GLN A 67 0.67 23.35 5.48
N LEU A 68 0.54 22.03 5.49
CA LEU A 68 1.43 21.16 6.26
C LEU A 68 2.81 21.00 5.63
N ASP A 69 2.95 21.13 4.31
CA ASP A 69 4.26 21.21 3.64
C ASP A 69 5.06 22.44 4.09
N TYR A 70 4.36 23.57 4.24
CA TYR A 70 4.95 24.80 4.76
C TYR A 70 5.37 24.65 6.22
N ASP A 71 4.47 24.16 7.08
CA ASP A 71 4.73 23.99 8.52
C ASP A 71 5.80 22.92 8.79
N PHE A 72 5.84 21.84 7.99
CA PHE A 72 6.82 20.77 8.14
C PHE A 72 8.24 21.24 7.84
N ALA A 73 8.41 22.09 6.82
CA ALA A 73 9.72 22.70 6.53
C ALA A 73 10.24 23.53 7.71
N ASP A 74 9.34 24.22 8.43
CA ASP A 74 9.70 25.00 9.61
C ASP A 74 10.01 24.11 10.82
N ILE A 75 9.31 23.00 10.99
CA ILE A 75 9.57 21.99 12.04
C ILE A 75 10.93 21.31 11.82
N VAL A 76 11.27 20.93 10.58
CA VAL A 76 12.58 20.33 10.26
C VAL A 76 13.71 21.29 10.60
N LYS A 77 13.59 22.56 10.19
CA LYS A 77 14.57 23.60 10.55
C LYS A 77 14.68 23.79 12.06
N ALA A 78 13.56 23.80 12.77
CA ALA A 78 13.55 23.95 14.23
C ALA A 78 14.17 22.73 14.95
N ALA A 79 13.96 21.52 14.43
CA ALA A 79 14.55 20.30 14.97
C ALA A 79 16.07 20.27 14.75
N GLU A 80 16.54 20.64 13.55
CA GLU A 80 17.97 20.78 13.24
C GLU A 80 18.66 21.78 14.19
N ASN A 81 18.01 22.93 14.45
CA ASN A 81 18.51 23.93 15.39
C ASN A 81 18.60 23.43 16.84
N ASN A 82 17.81 22.42 17.20
CA ASN A 82 17.82 21.78 18.52
C ASN A 82 18.67 20.49 18.57
N GLY A 83 19.49 20.25 17.54
CA GLY A 83 20.36 19.06 17.46
C GLY A 83 19.61 17.75 17.26
N THR A 84 18.34 17.81 16.85
CA THR A 84 17.52 16.64 16.55
C THR A 84 17.41 16.48 15.03
N GLN A 85 17.84 15.34 14.49
CA GLN A 85 17.64 15.02 13.08
C GLN A 85 16.30 14.30 12.90
N ILE A 86 15.41 14.90 12.12
CA ILE A 86 14.24 14.22 11.60
C ILE A 86 14.70 13.49 10.32
N GLU A 87 14.50 12.17 10.22
CA GLU A 87 14.81 11.43 8.99
C GLU A 87 13.82 11.82 7.87
N VAL A 88 14.19 12.83 7.09
CA VAL A 88 13.39 13.42 6.00
C VAL A 88 13.25 12.46 4.80
N GLU A 89 14.13 11.48 4.67
CA GLU A 89 14.14 10.51 3.56
C GLU A 89 13.00 9.49 3.63
N ASP A 90 12.44 9.26 4.82
CA ASP A 90 11.18 8.51 5.00
C ASP A 90 9.95 9.40 4.70
N TYR A 91 10.11 10.73 4.67
CA TYR A 91 9.02 11.70 4.47
C TYR A 91 8.70 11.96 2.99
N TRP A 92 9.71 11.93 2.13
CA TRP A 92 9.57 12.19 0.69
C TRP A 92 9.78 10.93 -0.14
N ARG A 93 9.41 9.75 0.37
CA ARG A 93 9.36 8.59 -0.52
C ARG A 93 8.32 8.87 -1.59
N ASP A 94 8.81 9.11 -2.81
CA ASP A 94 8.03 8.96 -4.03
C ASP A 94 7.27 7.64 -3.91
N LEU A 95 5.96 7.72 -3.70
CA LEU A 95 5.09 6.56 -3.66
C LEU A 95 5.28 5.84 -4.98
N ASP A 96 5.99 4.72 -4.97
CA ASP A 96 6.11 3.91 -6.17
C ASP A 96 4.72 3.36 -6.47
N GLU A 97 4.13 3.89 -7.53
CA GLU A 97 2.73 3.65 -7.87
C GLU A 97 2.47 2.15 -8.00
N VAL A 98 3.48 1.35 -8.40
CA VAL A 98 3.39 -0.12 -8.49
C VAL A 98 2.93 -0.75 -7.17
N ASP A 99 3.48 -0.26 -6.08
CA ASP A 99 3.38 -0.83 -4.75
C ASP A 99 1.98 -0.63 -4.18
N ILE A 100 1.43 0.58 -4.36
CA ILE A 100 0.15 0.96 -3.74
C ILE A 100 -1.02 0.15 -4.26
N VAL A 101 -0.97 -0.33 -5.50
CA VAL A 101 -2.08 -1.08 -6.11
C VAL A 101 -2.20 -2.48 -5.55
N PHE A 102 -1.10 -3.19 -5.34
CA PHE A 102 -1.16 -4.52 -4.74
C PHE A 102 -1.51 -4.45 -3.25
N LYS A 103 -0.97 -3.44 -2.55
CA LYS A 103 -1.37 -3.07 -1.20
C LYS A 103 -2.88 -2.83 -1.10
N GLU A 104 -3.41 -1.95 -1.96
CA GLU A 104 -4.85 -1.67 -2.01
C GLU A 104 -5.68 -2.91 -2.39
N MET A 105 -5.22 -3.72 -3.35
CA MET A 105 -5.92 -4.95 -3.74
C MET A 105 -6.03 -5.95 -2.59
N TYR A 106 -4.97 -6.12 -1.81
CA TYR A 106 -4.98 -6.96 -0.64
C TYR A 106 -6.00 -6.45 0.39
N LEU A 107 -5.95 -5.17 0.75
CA LEU A 107 -6.89 -4.57 1.71
C LEU A 107 -8.34 -4.65 1.25
N ASP A 108 -8.58 -4.43 -0.04
CA ASP A 108 -9.89 -4.62 -0.66
C ASP A 108 -10.41 -6.04 -0.42
N MET A 109 -9.59 -7.06 -0.65
CA MET A 109 -10.01 -8.46 -0.50
C MET A 109 -10.13 -8.90 0.96
N ALA A 110 -9.28 -8.38 1.84
CA ALA A 110 -9.18 -8.79 3.24
C ALA A 110 -10.17 -8.05 4.16
N PHE A 111 -10.41 -6.76 3.91
CA PHE A 111 -11.15 -5.90 4.84
C PHE A 111 -12.36 -5.20 4.24
N PHE A 112 -12.28 -4.70 2.99
CA PHE A 112 -13.30 -3.77 2.50
C PHE A 112 -14.39 -4.41 1.62
N ARG A 113 -14.10 -5.52 0.92
CA ARG A 113 -15.06 -6.15 0.01
C ARG A 113 -15.71 -7.38 0.64
N LYS A 114 -17.00 -7.58 0.31
CA LYS A 114 -17.71 -8.85 0.57
C LYS A 114 -17.13 -10.02 -0.22
N THR A 115 -16.49 -9.74 -1.37
CA THR A 115 -15.87 -10.75 -2.23
C THR A 115 -14.37 -10.84 -1.98
N LYS A 116 -13.87 -12.03 -1.65
CA LYS A 116 -12.44 -12.31 -1.39
C LYS A 116 -11.55 -12.35 -2.66
N TYR A 117 -11.92 -11.60 -3.70
CA TYR A 117 -11.19 -11.54 -4.97
C TYR A 117 -11.32 -10.17 -5.65
N VAL A 118 -10.33 -9.84 -6.48
CA VAL A 118 -10.30 -8.68 -7.37
C VAL A 118 -9.97 -9.15 -8.79
N ARG A 119 -10.64 -8.58 -9.80
CA ARG A 119 -10.34 -8.85 -11.21
C ARG A 119 -9.72 -7.61 -11.85
N LYS A 120 -8.54 -7.78 -12.45
CA LYS A 120 -7.85 -6.72 -13.21
C LYS A 120 -7.13 -7.30 -14.42
N SER A 121 -7.06 -6.53 -15.50
CA SER A 121 -6.18 -6.85 -16.63
C SER A 121 -4.80 -6.21 -16.45
N MET A 122 -3.80 -6.69 -17.17
CA MET A 122 -2.46 -6.07 -17.17
C MET A 122 -2.51 -4.63 -17.66
N ARG A 123 -3.37 -4.32 -18.66
CA ARG A 123 -3.58 -2.94 -19.13
C ARG A 123 -4.05 -2.02 -18.00
N GLN A 124 -5.01 -2.47 -17.18
CA GLN A 124 -5.53 -1.67 -16.06
C GLN A 124 -4.48 -1.46 -14.97
N MET A 125 -3.64 -2.47 -14.70
CA MET A 125 -2.55 -2.35 -13.73
C MET A 125 -1.50 -1.36 -14.26
N LEU A 126 -1.01 -1.55 -15.48
CA LEU A 126 -0.04 -0.65 -16.12
C LEU A 126 -0.52 0.81 -16.19
N ALA A 127 -1.78 1.02 -16.56
CA ALA A 127 -2.38 2.36 -16.62
C ALA A 127 -2.40 3.06 -15.26
N LYS A 128 -2.60 2.30 -14.17
CA LYS A 128 -2.61 2.83 -12.80
C LYS A 128 -1.21 3.20 -12.28
N TYR A 129 -0.16 2.80 -13.01
CA TYR A 129 1.24 3.13 -12.74
C TYR A 129 1.81 4.16 -13.72
N HIS A 130 0.95 4.72 -14.58
CA HIS A 130 1.35 5.53 -15.73
C HIS A 130 2.36 4.84 -16.67
N LEU A 131 2.41 3.50 -16.64
CA LEU A 131 3.31 2.68 -17.43
C LEU A 131 2.65 2.31 -18.76
N LYS A 132 3.40 2.46 -19.86
CA LYS A 132 2.92 2.14 -21.21
C LYS A 132 3.22 0.71 -21.66
N ARG A 133 4.19 0.04 -21.02
CA ARG A 133 4.72 -1.26 -21.48
C ARG A 133 4.88 -2.23 -20.33
N ARG A 134 4.59 -3.50 -20.61
CA ARG A 134 5.00 -4.62 -19.77
C ARG A 134 6.48 -4.90 -20.01
N THR A 135 7.31 -4.71 -18.98
CA THR A 135 8.71 -5.15 -18.97
C THR A 135 8.89 -6.31 -18.01
N ALA A 136 9.98 -7.07 -18.16
CA ALA A 136 10.31 -8.17 -17.27
C ALA A 136 10.43 -7.71 -15.81
N SER A 137 11.09 -6.57 -15.56
CA SER A 137 11.26 -6.01 -14.23
C SER A 137 9.93 -5.63 -13.57
N ILE A 138 8.99 -5.03 -14.33
CA ILE A 138 7.64 -4.72 -13.82
C ILE A 138 6.91 -6.03 -13.45
N VAL A 139 6.94 -7.02 -14.34
CA VAL A 139 6.29 -8.32 -14.09
C VAL A 139 6.86 -8.99 -12.85
N GLU A 140 8.18 -9.05 -12.73
CA GLU A 140 8.85 -9.61 -11.56
C GLU A 140 8.42 -8.90 -10.27
N LYS A 141 8.35 -7.57 -10.30
CA LYS A 141 7.89 -6.75 -9.17
C LYS A 141 6.45 -7.08 -8.79
N MET A 142 5.54 -7.15 -9.76
CA MET A 142 4.13 -7.54 -9.53
C MET A 142 4.00 -8.93 -8.92
N GLU A 143 4.74 -9.91 -9.45
CA GLU A 143 4.70 -11.28 -8.94
C GLU A 143 5.28 -11.41 -7.54
N ARG A 144 6.28 -10.58 -7.18
CA ARG A 144 6.78 -10.49 -5.81
C ARG A 144 5.69 -10.03 -4.85
N TYR A 145 4.85 -9.07 -5.24
CA TYR A 145 3.69 -8.66 -4.43
C TYR A 145 2.66 -9.76 -4.28
N VAL A 146 2.34 -10.45 -5.37
CA VAL A 146 1.42 -11.60 -5.35
C VAL A 146 1.89 -12.65 -4.34
N ARG A 147 3.17 -13.01 -4.40
CA ARG A 147 3.77 -13.96 -3.44
C ARG A 147 3.78 -13.44 -2.02
N PHE A 148 4.17 -12.18 -1.81
CA PHE A 148 4.30 -11.58 -0.48
C PHE A 148 2.96 -11.52 0.27
N TYR A 149 1.88 -11.16 -0.43
CA TYR A 149 0.54 -11.07 0.15
C TYR A 149 -0.27 -12.36 0.04
N GLU A 150 0.39 -13.49 -0.23
CA GLU A 150 -0.23 -14.82 -0.29
C GLU A 150 -1.45 -14.86 -1.23
N MET A 151 -1.36 -14.11 -2.34
CA MET A 151 -2.39 -14.08 -3.36
C MET A 151 -2.13 -15.16 -4.41
N GLU A 152 -3.20 -15.70 -4.99
CA GLU A 152 -3.12 -16.51 -6.20
C GLU A 152 -3.77 -15.80 -7.39
N MET A 153 -3.28 -16.15 -8.58
CA MET A 153 -3.73 -15.61 -9.85
C MET A 153 -4.46 -16.69 -10.64
N LEU A 154 -5.63 -16.37 -11.15
CA LEU A 154 -6.41 -17.26 -12.01
C LEU A 154 -6.80 -16.60 -13.32
N VAL A 155 -6.67 -17.35 -14.41
CA VAL A 155 -7.24 -17.04 -15.72
C VAL A 155 -8.13 -18.21 -16.13
N ASN A 156 -9.37 -17.92 -16.51
CA ASN A 156 -10.36 -18.95 -16.86
C ASN A 156 -10.49 -20.05 -15.79
N ARG A 157 -10.47 -19.66 -14.51
CA ARG A 157 -10.49 -20.53 -13.32
C ARG A 157 -9.29 -21.49 -13.17
N LYS A 158 -8.24 -21.33 -13.98
CA LYS A 158 -6.99 -22.08 -13.85
C LYS A 158 -5.94 -21.21 -13.17
N ARG A 159 -5.22 -21.77 -12.20
CA ARG A 159 -4.11 -21.10 -11.52
C ARG A 159 -2.99 -20.84 -12.54
N ILE A 160 -2.44 -19.64 -12.49
CA ILE A 160 -1.24 -19.25 -13.24
C ILE A 160 -0.17 -18.76 -12.28
N SER A 161 1.09 -18.81 -12.70
CA SER A 161 2.24 -18.33 -11.94
C SER A 161 3.06 -17.27 -12.67
N ASP A 162 2.73 -17.00 -13.94
CA ASP A 162 3.49 -16.13 -14.84
C ASP A 162 2.56 -15.08 -15.45
N LEU A 163 2.86 -13.81 -15.22
CA LEU A 163 2.14 -12.66 -15.80
C LEU A 163 2.67 -12.25 -17.18
N SER A 164 3.86 -12.72 -17.57
CA SER A 164 4.51 -12.34 -18.83
C SER A 164 3.81 -12.94 -20.06
N SER A 165 3.18 -14.10 -19.93
CA SER A 165 2.46 -14.78 -21.01
C SER A 165 1.00 -14.34 -21.18
N ILE A 166 0.45 -13.56 -20.24
CA ILE A 166 -0.99 -13.21 -20.25
C ILE A 166 -1.27 -12.03 -21.19
N PRO A 167 -2.27 -12.08 -22.09
CA PRO A 167 -2.63 -10.93 -22.93
C PRO A 167 -2.99 -9.69 -22.10
N LEU A 168 -2.69 -8.49 -22.60
CA LEU A 168 -2.84 -7.25 -21.82
C LEU A 168 -4.28 -6.99 -21.34
N ASP A 169 -5.26 -7.39 -22.16
CA ASP A 169 -6.69 -7.20 -21.92
C ASP A 169 -7.35 -8.40 -21.24
N GLN A 170 -6.63 -9.50 -21.07
CA GLN A 170 -7.15 -10.68 -20.38
C GLN A 170 -7.34 -10.33 -18.89
N LEU A 171 -8.56 -10.56 -18.39
CA LEU A 171 -8.86 -10.41 -16.97
C LEU A 171 -8.19 -11.52 -16.17
N ILE A 172 -7.44 -11.11 -15.15
CA ILE A 172 -6.81 -11.97 -14.17
C ILE A 172 -7.60 -11.82 -12.87
N THR A 173 -7.97 -12.94 -12.26
CA THR A 173 -8.59 -12.95 -10.94
C THR A 173 -7.49 -13.13 -9.90
N PHE A 174 -7.33 -12.15 -9.04
CA PHE A 174 -6.51 -12.23 -7.84
C PHE A 174 -7.41 -12.60 -6.68
N ARG A 175 -7.01 -13.57 -5.86
CA ARG A 175 -7.72 -13.92 -4.62
C ARG A 175 -6.73 -14.29 -3.53
N LEU A 176 -7.12 -14.08 -2.28
CA LEU A 176 -6.32 -14.54 -1.14
C LEU A 176 -6.34 -16.07 -1.12
N CYS A 177 -5.20 -16.69 -0.85
CA CYS A 177 -5.18 -18.12 -0.53
C CYS A 177 -6.02 -18.34 0.73
N SER A 178 -7.03 -19.21 0.65
CA SER A 178 -7.72 -19.66 1.85
C SER A 178 -6.71 -20.44 2.69
N VAL A 179 -6.43 -19.98 3.92
CA VAL A 179 -5.81 -20.79 4.97
C VAL A 179 -6.79 -21.87 5.40
#